data_AF-A0AAD9KGS1-F1
#
_entry.id   AF-A0AAD9KGS1-F1
#
_cell.length_a   1.000
_cell.length_b   1.000
_cell.length_c   1.000
_cell.angle_alpha   90.00
_cell.angle_beta   90.00
_cell.angle_gamma   90.00
#
_symmetry.space_group_name_H-M   'P 1'
#
loop_
_entity.id
_entity.type
_entity.pdbx_description
1 polymer ?
#
loop_
_entity_poly.entity_id
_entity_poly.type
_entity_poly.pdbx_seq_one_letter_code
_entity_poly.pdbx_strand_id
1 'polypeptide(L)'
;MNAFRRNFSRVHFVVCSDDISWCRENLSRQKNLSFSEGKSYRVDLAILSLCNHTLTTVGTFGWWAGWLAGGVTTYYRNFAPKSAIAYKGLNIADHFWPNWIPMTD
;
A
#
# COMPACT_ATOMS: atom_id res chain seq x y z
N MET A 1 8.85 2.57 2.11
CA MET A 1 9.11 2.87 3.55
C MET A 1 10.12 4.01 3.78
N ASN A 2 11.29 4.03 3.13
CA ASN A 2 12.30 5.09 3.38
C ASN A 2 11.81 6.52 3.11
N ALA A 3 11.05 6.74 2.04
CA ALA A 3 10.44 8.05 1.77
C ALA A 3 9.59 8.56 2.95
N PHE A 4 8.76 7.70 3.53
CA PHE A 4 7.96 8.03 4.71
C PHE A 4 8.82 8.32 5.93
N ARG A 5 9.87 7.53 6.17
CA ARG A 5 10.81 7.78 7.28
C ARG A 5 11.55 9.12 7.15
N ARG A 6 11.76 9.63 5.92
CA ARG A 6 12.38 10.94 5.67
C ARG A 6 11.37 12.10 5.83
N ASN A 7 10.12 11.88 5.43
CA ASN A 7 9.11 12.94 5.36
C ASN A 7 8.29 13.08 6.64
N PHE A 8 8.28 12.06 7.51
CA PHE A 8 7.49 12.05 8.74
C PHE A 8 8.33 11.64 9.94
N SER A 9 8.13 12.32 11.07
CA SER A 9 8.77 11.96 12.34
C SER A 9 8.09 10.75 12.98
N ARG A 10 8.87 9.82 13.56
CA ARG A 10 8.37 8.68 14.37
C ARG A 10 7.38 7.77 13.63
N VAL A 11 7.77 7.28 12.46
CA VAL A 11 6.92 6.36 11.66
C VAL A 11 6.93 4.94 12.22
N HIS A 12 5.74 4.39 12.41
CA HIS A 12 5.47 2.97 12.62
C HIS A 12 4.66 2.43 11.46
N PHE A 13 5.03 1.27 10.94
CA PHE A 13 4.36 0.63 9.81
C PHE A 13 3.52 -0.54 10.31
N VAL A 14 2.30 -0.65 9.81
CA VAL A 14 1.45 -1.82 10.02
C VAL A 14 1.26 -2.52 8.68
N VAL A 15 1.62 -3.80 8.62
CA VAL A 15 1.55 -4.62 7.40
C VAL A 15 0.34 -5.53 7.50
N CYS A 16 -0.57 -5.38 6.55
CA CYS A 16 -1.67 -6.30 6.31
C CYS A 16 -1.48 -6.93 4.94
N SER A 17 -1.55 -8.25 4.85
CA SER A 17 -1.40 -9.00 3.60
C SER A 17 -2.14 -10.33 3.70
N ASP A 18 -2.62 -10.82 2.57
CA ASP A 18 -3.07 -12.20 2.37
C ASP A 18 -1.92 -13.21 2.55
N ASP A 19 -0.69 -12.83 2.19
CA ASP A 19 0.53 -13.58 2.50
C ASP A 19 1.39 -12.91 3.59
N ILE A 20 0.88 -12.98 4.82
CA ILE A 20 1.59 -12.41 5.98
C ILE A 20 2.88 -13.18 6.31
N SER A 21 2.98 -14.45 5.92
CA SER A 21 4.15 -15.29 6.14
C SER A 21 5.33 -14.79 5.28
N TRP A 22 5.09 -14.57 4.00
CA TRP A 22 6.08 -13.97 3.09
C TRP A 22 6.50 -12.58 3.58
N CYS A 23 5.55 -11.76 4.03
CA CYS A 23 5.83 -10.44 4.57
C CYS A 23 6.76 -10.51 5.79
N ARG A 24 6.54 -11.45 6.71
CA ARG A 24 7.42 -11.64 7.88
C ARG A 24 8.83 -12.04 7.46
N GLU A 25 8.96 -12.98 6.54
CA GLU A 25 10.27 -13.43 6.04
C GLU A 25 11.07 -12.27 5.40
N ASN A 26 10.42 -11.52 4.52
CA ASN A 26 11.07 -10.50 3.69
C ASN A 26 11.21 -9.13 4.37
N LEU A 27 10.34 -8.80 5.33
CA LEU A 27 10.34 -7.51 6.03
C LEU A 27 10.83 -7.60 7.47
N SER A 28 11.21 -8.78 7.96
CA SER A 28 11.71 -9.01 9.33
C SER A 28 12.84 -8.05 9.76
N ARG A 29 13.69 -7.62 8.84
CA ARG A 29 14.81 -6.70 9.11
C ARG A 29 14.40 -5.23 9.22
N GLN A 30 13.15 -4.88 8.91
CA GLN A 30 12.65 -3.51 9.01
C GLN A 30 12.32 -3.15 10.46
N LYS A 31 12.67 -1.93 10.88
CA LYS A 31 12.38 -1.42 12.24
C LYS A 31 10.99 -0.77 12.32
N ASN A 32 10.37 -0.74 13.50
CA ASN A 32 9.06 -0.11 13.75
C ASN A 32 7.97 -0.68 12.82
N LEU A 33 7.81 -2.00 12.86
CA LEU A 33 6.90 -2.75 12.01
C LEU A 33 6.03 -3.66 12.89
N SER A 34 4.72 -3.66 12.63
CA SER A 34 3.79 -4.65 13.15
C SER A 34 3.11 -5.36 11.99
N PHE A 35 2.80 -6.63 12.17
CA PHE A 35 2.08 -7.44 11.18
C PHE A 35 0.68 -7.69 11.72
N SER A 36 -0.35 -7.55 10.89
CA SER A 36 -1.66 -8.06 11.24
C SER A 36 -1.64 -9.58 11.37
N GLU A 37 -2.67 -10.16 11.97
CA GLU A 37 -2.76 -11.61 12.05
C GLU A 37 -3.11 -12.26 10.71
N GLY A 38 -3.55 -11.48 9.71
CA GLY A 38 -3.96 -11.96 8.38
C GLY A 38 -5.21 -12.86 8.40
N LYS A 39 -6.01 -12.83 9.48
CA LYS A 39 -7.16 -13.73 9.68
C LYS A 39 -8.49 -13.16 9.17
N SER A 40 -8.57 -11.85 8.95
CA SER A 40 -9.81 -11.18 8.55
C SER A 40 -9.54 -9.92 7.75
N TYR A 41 -9.89 -9.96 6.47
CA TYR A 41 -9.80 -8.80 5.56
C TYR A 41 -10.59 -7.58 6.09
N ARG A 42 -11.65 -7.81 6.88
CA ARG A 42 -12.44 -6.72 7.48
C ARG A 42 -11.65 -6.01 8.57
N VAL A 43 -10.96 -6.78 9.41
CA VAL A 43 -10.10 -6.24 10.47
C VAL A 43 -8.89 -5.56 9.85
N ASP A 44 -8.27 -6.16 8.83
CA ASP A 44 -7.15 -5.57 8.10
C ASP A 44 -7.54 -4.24 7.44
N LEU A 45 -8.70 -4.19 6.77
CA LEU A 45 -9.18 -2.94 6.16
C LEU A 45 -9.46 -1.88 7.23
N ALA A 46 -10.04 -2.27 8.37
CA ALA A 46 -10.26 -1.36 9.49
C ALA A 46 -8.93 -0.80 10.04
N ILE A 47 -7.93 -1.66 10.27
CA ILE A 47 -6.58 -1.25 10.70
C ILE A 47 -5.97 -0.26 9.69
N LEU A 48 -6.02 -0.58 8.39
CA LEU A 48 -5.45 0.27 7.35
C LEU A 48 -6.19 1.60 7.24
N SER A 49 -7.52 1.61 7.38
CA SER A 49 -8.34 2.84 7.32
C SER A 49 -8.08 3.79 8.49
N LEU A 50 -7.53 3.30 9.60
CA LEU A 50 -7.18 4.09 10.78
C LEU A 50 -5.73 4.58 10.78
N CYS A 51 -4.92 4.19 9.78
CA CYS A 51 -3.56 4.67 9.64
C CYS A 51 -3.52 6.13 9.16
N ASN A 52 -2.47 6.87 9.53
CA ASN A 52 -2.32 8.25 9.05
C ASN A 52 -2.01 8.33 7.56
N HIS A 53 -1.35 7.31 7.01
CA HIS A 53 -0.87 7.25 5.63
C HIS A 53 -0.87 5.81 5.12
N THR A 54 -0.85 5.64 3.80
CA THR A 54 -0.99 4.32 3.18
C THR A 54 0.09 4.04 2.14
N LEU A 55 0.80 2.93 2.30
CA LEU A 55 1.58 2.28 1.25
C LEU A 55 0.71 1.16 0.67
N THR A 56 0.43 1.20 -0.62
CA THR A 56 -0.55 0.26 -1.20
C THR A 56 -0.07 -0.39 -2.49
N THR A 57 -0.52 -1.63 -2.71
CA THR A 57 -0.40 -2.32 -3.99
C THR A 57 -1.58 -1.96 -4.89
N VAL A 58 -1.53 -2.40 -6.14
CA VAL A 58 -2.63 -2.14 -7.09
C VAL A 58 -3.73 -3.16 -6.86
N GLY A 59 -4.91 -2.66 -6.50
CA GLY A 59 -6.09 -3.47 -6.24
C GLY A 59 -7.15 -2.69 -5.46
N THR A 60 -8.38 -3.17 -5.50
CA THR A 60 -9.53 -2.51 -4.85
C THR A 60 -9.41 -2.42 -3.33
N PHE A 61 -8.82 -3.45 -2.70
CA PHE A 61 -8.61 -3.47 -1.25
C PHE A 61 -7.69 -2.34 -0.80
N GLY A 62 -6.53 -2.24 -1.47
CA GLY A 62 -5.55 -1.20 -1.23
C GLY A 62 -6.05 0.21 -1.59
N TRP A 63 -6.94 0.32 -2.57
CA TRP A 63 -7.59 1.56 -2.94
C TRP A 63 -8.52 2.05 -1.82
N TRP A 64 -9.43 1.21 -1.33
CA TRP A 64 -10.32 1.61 -0.24
C TRP A 64 -9.58 1.93 1.06
N ALA A 65 -8.51 1.18 1.36
CA ALA A 65 -7.65 1.48 2.50
C ALA A 65 -7.07 2.90 2.43
N GLY A 66 -6.49 3.29 1.29
CA GLY A 66 -5.93 4.63 1.10
C GLY A 66 -6.99 5.73 1.12
N TRP A 67 -8.14 5.48 0.51
CA TRP A 67 -9.26 6.43 0.48
C TRP A 67 -9.78 6.72 1.89
N LEU A 68 -10.02 5.68 2.68
CA LEU A 68 -10.56 5.80 4.03
C LEU A 68 -9.55 6.40 5.02
N ALA A 69 -8.25 6.11 4.87
CA ALA A 69 -7.19 6.68 5.71
C ALA A 69 -7.04 8.19 5.53
N GLY A 70 -7.31 8.73 4.33
CA GLY A 70 -7.38 10.17 4.07
C GLY A 70 -6.05 10.94 4.09
N GLY A 71 -4.92 10.28 4.35
CA GLY A 71 -3.60 10.91 4.30
C GLY A 71 -2.82 10.62 3.01
N VAL A 72 -1.50 10.83 3.06
CA VAL A 72 -0.61 10.52 1.94
C VAL A 72 -0.72 9.04 1.59
N THR A 73 -1.19 8.76 0.38
CA THR A 73 -1.24 7.42 -0.18
C THR A 73 -0.25 7.31 -1.32
N THR A 74 0.63 6.31 -1.25
CA THR A 74 1.54 5.96 -2.35
C THR A 74 1.26 4.57 -2.89
N TYR A 75 1.33 4.42 -4.20
CA TYR A 75 1.03 3.17 -4.90
C TYR A 75 2.12 2.79 -5.91
N TYR A 76 2.29 1.50 -6.19
CA TYR A 76 3.22 1.05 -7.24
C TYR A 76 2.63 1.27 -8.64
N ARG A 77 3.23 2.16 -9.44
CA ARG A 77 2.71 2.54 -10.76
C ARG A 77 2.97 1.47 -11.83
N ASN A 78 4.09 0.75 -11.74
CA ASN A 78 4.55 -0.18 -12.79
C ASN A 78 4.03 -1.62 -12.57
N PHE A 79 2.77 -1.74 -12.16
CA PHE A 79 2.18 -3.01 -11.70
C PHE A 79 1.85 -4.02 -12.81
N ALA A 80 1.81 -3.59 -14.06
CA ALA A 80 1.63 -4.46 -15.20
C ALA A 80 2.69 -4.17 -16.27
N PRO A 81 3.17 -5.19 -17.00
CA PRO A 81 4.14 -4.98 -18.07
C PRO A 81 3.47 -4.22 -19.22
N LYS A 82 4.22 -3.29 -19.83
CA LYS A 82 3.73 -2.48 -20.96
C LYS A 82 3.24 -3.32 -22.15
N SER A 83 3.69 -4.58 -22.24
CA SER A 83 3.29 -5.54 -23.27
C SER A 83 1.95 -6.24 -22.98
N ALA A 84 1.41 -6.14 -21.76
CA ALA A 84 0.14 -6.78 -21.43
C ALA A 84 -1.02 -6.16 -22.23
N ILE A 85 -1.92 -7.00 -22.73
CA ILE A 85 -3.13 -6.56 -23.45
C ILE A 85 -3.96 -5.62 -22.58
N ALA A 86 -4.03 -5.89 -21.27
CA ALA A 86 -4.67 -5.03 -20.29
C ALA A 86 -4.10 -3.59 -20.32
N TYR A 87 -2.82 -3.41 -20.61
CA TYR A 87 -2.14 -2.12 -20.65
C TYR A 87 -2.53 -1.25 -21.86
N LYS A 88 -2.94 -1.87 -22.98
CA LYS A 88 -3.22 -1.16 -24.25
C LYS A 88 -4.47 -0.26 -24.20
N GLY A 89 -5.31 -0.40 -23.17
CA GLY A 89 -6.46 0.47 -22.92
C GLY A 89 -6.51 1.03 -21.50
N LEU A 90 -5.45 0.85 -20.70
CA LEU A 90 -5.46 1.25 -19.30
C LEU A 90 -4.93 2.67 -19.16
N ASN A 91 -5.81 3.59 -18.78
CA ASN A 91 -5.35 4.85 -18.21
C ASN A 91 -5.09 4.64 -16.71
N ILE A 92 -3.81 4.56 -16.35
CA ILE A 92 -3.39 4.36 -14.95
C ILE A 92 -3.85 5.54 -14.07
N ALA A 93 -3.99 6.74 -14.64
CA ALA A 93 -4.49 7.90 -13.91
C ALA A 93 -5.95 7.73 -13.46
N ASP A 94 -6.75 6.93 -14.17
CA ASP A 94 -8.15 6.69 -13.81
C ASP A 94 -8.30 5.64 -12.69
N HIS A 95 -7.24 4.87 -12.41
CA HIS A 95 -7.26 3.82 -11.39
C HIS A 95 -6.96 4.33 -9.97
N PHE A 96 -6.37 5.52 -9.84
CA PHE A 96 -5.96 6.07 -8.56
C PHE A 96 -6.50 7.47 -8.38
N TRP A 97 -6.74 7.87 -7.13
CA TRP A 97 -7.18 9.22 -6.87
C TRP A 97 -6.10 10.25 -7.27
N PRO A 98 -6.44 11.37 -7.93
CA PRO A 98 -5.46 12.25 -8.57
C PRO A 98 -4.37 12.81 -7.64
N ASN A 99 -4.62 12.99 -6.34
CA ASN A 99 -3.59 13.49 -5.41
C ASN A 99 -2.84 12.36 -4.67
N TRP A 100 -2.98 11.10 -5.08
CA TRP A 100 -2.10 10.03 -4.62
C TRP A 100 -0.77 10.04 -5.37
N ILE A 101 0.28 9.63 -4.65
CA ILE A 101 1.65 9.78 -5.11
C ILE A 101 2.12 8.44 -5.71
N PRO A 102 2.44 8.37 -7.00
CA PRO A 102 3.02 7.15 -7.58
C PRO A 102 4.41 6.90 -6.99
N MET A 103 4.74 5.64 -6.70
CA MET A 103 6.13 5.24 -6.50
C MET A 103 6.83 5.28 -7.86
N THR A 104 7.87 6.12 -7.96
CA THR A 104 8.81 6.12 -9.08
C THR A 104 10.03 5.30 -8.70
N ASP A 105 10.62 4.63 -9.69
CA ASP A 105 11.91 3.94 -9.56
C ASP A 105 13.06 4.93 -9.29
#